data_AF-A0AAE4S0L4-F1
#
_entry.id   AF-A0AAE4S0L4-F1
#
_cell.length_a   1.000
_cell.length_b   1.000
_cell.length_c   1.000
_cell.angle_alpha   90.00
_cell.angle_beta   90.00
_cell.angle_gamma   90.00
#
_symmetry.space_group_name_H-M   'P 1'
#
loop_
_entity.id
_entity.type
_entity.pdbx_description
1 polymer ?
#
loop_
_entity_poly.entity_id
_entity_poly.type
_entity_poly.pdbx_seq_one_letter_code
_entity_poly.pdbx_strand_id
1 'polypeptide(L)' 'MLKRLKSVSMLLFLMGASTGAAYAVANPGVTDVKITQQSGTCTGVVKDATGETVIGASVVVKGTTNGT' A
#
# COMPACT_ATOMS: atom_id res chain seq x y z
N MET A 1 -8.14 -62.94 -1.96
CA MET A 1 -8.56 -61.53 -1.78
C MET A 1 -7.44 -60.50 -2.02
N LEU A 2 -6.16 -60.87 -1.91
CA LEU A 2 -5.01 -59.94 -2.04
C LEU A 2 -4.87 -59.24 -3.42
N LYS A 3 -5.39 -59.82 -4.51
CA LYS A 3 -5.36 -59.22 -5.86
C LYS A 3 -6.26 -57.97 -5.99
N ARG A 4 -7.38 -57.95 -5.28
CA ARG A 4 -8.33 -56.82 -5.28
C ARG A 4 -7.77 -55.64 -4.47
N LEU A 5 -7.08 -55.92 -3.36
CA LEU A 5 -6.42 -54.89 -2.54
C LEU A 5 -5.29 -54.16 -3.30
N LYS A 6 -4.49 -54.88 -4.10
CA LYS A 6 -3.44 -54.27 -4.95
C LYS A 6 -4.03 -53.37 -6.05
N SER A 7 -5.11 -53.79 -6.69
CA SER A 7 -5.78 -53.01 -7.74
C SER A 7 -6.46 -51.76 -7.19
N VAL A 8 -7.06 -51.84 -6.00
CA VAL A 8 -7.71 -50.69 -5.35
C VAL A 8 -6.66 -49.70 -4.83
N SER A 9 -5.54 -50.20 -4.29
CA SER A 9 -4.41 -49.36 -3.86
C SER A 9 -3.75 -48.62 -5.04
N MET A 10 -3.59 -49.29 -6.18
CA MET A 10 -3.07 -48.66 -7.41
C MET A 10 -4.02 -47.57 -7.91
N LEU A 11 -5.33 -47.83 -7.87
CA LEU A 11 -6.35 -46.88 -8.29
C LEU A 11 -6.40 -45.65 -7.38
N LEU A 12 -6.31 -45.84 -6.06
CA LEU A 12 -6.22 -44.71 -5.12
C LEU A 12 -4.95 -43.88 -5.33
N PHE A 13 -3.81 -44.51 -5.60
CA PHE A 13 -2.55 -43.80 -5.83
C PHE A 13 -2.61 -42.95 -7.10
N LEU A 14 -3.26 -43.43 -8.16
CA LEU A 14 -3.37 -42.72 -9.44
C LEU A 14 -4.29 -41.48 -9.36
N MET A 15 -5.23 -41.44 -8.42
CA MET A 15 -6.14 -40.30 -8.22
C MET A 15 -5.52 -39.17 -7.37
N GLY A 16 -4.40 -39.41 -6.68
CA GLY A 16 -3.76 -38.44 -5.79
C GLY A 16 -2.67 -37.58 -6.43
N ALA A 17 -2.31 -37.81 -7.70
CA ALA A 17 -1.12 -37.22 -8.33
C ALA A 17 -1.30 -35.78 -8.87
N SER A 18 -2.50 -35.20 -8.76
CA SER A 18 -2.78 -33.87 -9.32
C SER A 18 -2.95 -32.84 -8.22
N THR A 19 -1.84 -32.42 -7.60
CA THR A 19 -1.80 -31.15 -6.87
C THR A 19 -1.03 -30.15 -7.74
N GLY A 20 -1.77 -29.38 -8.55
CA GLY A 20 -1.17 -28.31 -9.34
C GLY A 20 -0.52 -27.27 -8.42
N ALA A 21 0.62 -26.72 -8.83
CA ALA A 21 1.29 -25.66 -8.09
C ALA A 21 0.41 -24.40 -8.05
N ALA A 22 0.05 -23.95 -6.85
CA ALA A 22 -0.62 -22.67 -6.65
C ALA A 22 0.42 -21.55 -6.65
N TYR A 23 0.42 -20.72 -7.69
CA TYR A 23 1.26 -19.52 -7.75
C TYR A 23 0.46 -18.32 -7.24
N ALA A 24 1.02 -17.58 -6.29
CA ALA A 24 0.51 -16.26 -5.93
C ALA A 24 0.93 -15.26 -7.02
N VAL A 25 -0.04 -14.74 -7.77
CA VAL A 25 0.18 -13.64 -8.70
C VAL A 25 -0.12 -12.33 -7.98
N ALA A 26 0.88 -11.44 -7.90
CA ALA A 26 0.65 -10.09 -7.40
C ALA A 26 -0.34 -9.38 -8.33
N ASN A 27 -1.49 -8.93 -7.80
CA ASN A 27 -2.45 -8.14 -8.54
C ASN A 27 -1.81 -6.78 -8.87
N PRO A 28 -1.57 -6.42 -10.15
CA PRO A 28 -0.92 -5.17 -10.49
C PRO A 28 -1.74 -3.92 -10.09
N GLY A 29 -3.03 -4.11 -9.78
CA GLY A 29 -3.94 -3.03 -9.37
C GLY A 29 -3.85 -2.60 -7.90
N VAL A 30 -2.93 -3.15 -7.09
CA VAL A 30 -2.68 -2.64 -5.72
C VAL A 30 -1.38 -1.85 -5.58
N THR A 31 -0.62 -1.71 -6.67
CA THR A 31 0.52 -0.79 -6.77
C THR A 31 0.03 0.55 -7.31
N ASP A 32 0.49 1.64 -6.68
CA ASP A 32 0.14 3.04 -7.00
C ASP A 32 -1.17 3.61 -6.42
N VAL A 33 -1.43 3.39 -5.12
CA VAL A 33 -1.84 4.57 -4.33
C VAL A 33 -0.57 5.39 -4.09
N LYS A 34 -0.12 6.09 -5.13
CA LYS A 34 0.83 7.18 -4.99
C LYS A 34 0.06 8.25 -4.22
N ILE A 35 0.20 8.24 -2.89
CA ILE A 35 -0.16 9.40 -2.05
C ILE A 35 0.76 10.52 -2.53
N THR A 36 0.35 11.17 -3.62
CA THR A 36 0.98 12.40 -4.07
C THR A 36 0.55 13.40 -3.02
N GLN A 37 1.43 13.70 -2.06
CA GLN A 37 1.24 14.85 -1.20
C GLN A 37 0.95 16.03 -2.12
N GLN A 38 -0.25 16.60 -2.00
CA GLN A 38 -0.63 17.74 -2.81
C GLN A 38 0.30 18.88 -2.40
N SER A 39 1.24 19.22 -3.27
CA SER A 39 2.08 20.40 -3.11
C SER A 39 1.22 21.62 -3.41
N GLY A 40 0.49 22.11 -2.41
CA GLY A 40 -0.20 23.39 -2.46
C GLY A 40 0.67 24.48 -1.86
N THR A 41 0.92 25.55 -2.60
CA THR A 41 1.62 26.73 -2.06
C THR A 41 0.63 27.54 -1.23
N CYS A 42 0.91 27.73 0.07
CA CYS A 42 0.16 28.64 0.93
C CYS A 42 0.86 30.00 0.95
N THR A 43 0.19 31.05 0.47
CA THR A 43 0.73 32.42 0.45
C THR A 43 -0.12 33.35 1.31
N GLY A 44 0.51 34.37 1.90
CA GLY A 44 -0.15 35.36 2.75
C GLY A 44 0.82 36.44 3.21
N VAL A 45 0.28 37.56 3.70
CA VAL A 45 1.06 38.67 4.27
C VAL A 45 0.76 38.75 5.76
N VAL A 46 1.79 38.76 6.59
CA VAL A 46 1.64 38.97 8.04
C VAL A 46 1.49 40.47 8.29
N LYS A 47 0.37 40.86 8.89
CA LYS A 47 0.07 42.24 9.27
C LYS A 47 -0.10 42.35 10.79
N ASP A 48 0.23 43.51 11.33
CA ASP A 48 -0.06 43.85 12.73
C ASP A 48 -1.50 44.37 12.91
N ALA A 49 -1.82 44.84 14.11
CA ALA A 49 -3.14 45.37 14.43
C ALA A 49 -3.48 46.69 13.70
N THR A 50 -2.48 47.43 13.22
CA THR A 50 -2.68 48.69 12.47
C THR A 50 -2.74 48.45 10.96
N GLY A 51 -2.39 47.25 10.50
CA GLY A 51 -2.44 46.82 9.11
C GLY A 51 -1.09 46.92 8.38
N GLU A 52 -0.02 47.24 9.08
CA GLU A 52 1.34 47.32 8.56
C GLU A 52 1.94 45.91 8.41
N THR A 53 2.78 45.73 7.38
CA THR A 53 3.44 44.44 7.14
C THR A 53 4.55 44.23 8.15
N VAL A 54 4.52 43.08 8.83
CA VAL A 54 5.51 42.75 9.87
C VAL A 54 6.78 42.17 9.25
N ILE A 55 7.93 42.80 9.53
CA ILE A 55 9.26 42.28 9.15
C ILE A 55 9.78 41.35 10.24
N GLY A 56 10.32 40.19 9.85
CA GLY A 56 10.88 39.22 10.79
C GLY A 56 9.85 38.31 11.47
N ALA A 57 8.60 38.27 10.97
CA ALA A 57 7.61 37.31 11.44
C ALA A 57 8.01 35.88 11.06
N SER A 58 7.88 34.95 12.01
CA SER A 58 8.02 33.51 11.76
C SER A 58 6.65 32.90 11.46
N VAL A 59 6.57 32.04 10.44
CA VAL A 59 5.35 31.35 10.02
C VAL A 59 5.56 29.84 10.05
N VAL A 60 4.63 29.13 10.68
CA VAL A 60 4.66 27.66 10.80
C VAL A 60 3.40 27.11 10.14
N VAL A 61 3.57 26.24 9.15
CA VAL A 61 2.46 25.59 8.46
C VAL A 61 2.20 24.24 9.10
N LYS A 62 1.05 24.09 9.76
CA LYS A 62 0.68 22.82 10.42
C LYS A 62 0.65 21.67 9.42
N GLY A 63 1.15 20.52 9.84
CA GLY A 63 1.24 19.33 8.99
C GLY A 63 2.38 19.36 7.98
N THR A 64 3.24 20.38 8.02
CA THR A 64 4.51 20.41 7.27
C THR A 64 5.68 20.19 8.23
N THR A 65 6.82 19.80 7.68
CA THR A 65 8.08 19.66 8.42
C THR A 65 8.73 21.02 8.75
N ASN A 66 8.17 22.13 8.27
CA ASN A 66 8.66 23.47 8.57
C ASN A 66 8.17 23.91 9.94
N GLY A 67 9.02 23.80 10.96
CA GLY A 67 8.76 24.28 12.32
C GLY A 67 8.72 23.21 13.43
N THR A 68 9.42 22.09 13.26
CA THR A 68 9.87 21.29 14.43
C THR A 68 11.08 21.93 15.07
#